data_AF-A0A7L2ED88-F1
#
_entry.id   AF-A0A7L2ED88-F1
#
_cell.length_a   1.000
_cell.length_b   1.000
_cell.length_c   1.000
_cell.angle_alpha   90.00
_cell.angle_beta   90.00
_cell.angle_gamma   90.00
#
_symmetry.space_group_name_H-M   'P 1'
#
loop_
_entity.id
_entity.type
_entity.pdbx_description
1 polymer ?
#
loop_
_entity_poly.entity_id
_entity_poly.type
_entity_poly.pdbx_seq_one_letter_code
_entity_poly.pdbx_strand_id
1 'polypeptide(L)'
;PPNSFYRALYPKIIQDIETIESNWRCGRHSLQRIHCRSETSKGVYCLQYDDQKIVSGLRDNTIKVRMLHHGILMAWSAYAINNINYLFLSLSHSAENSLCRVWDVNAGEMLNTLIHHCEAVLHLRFNNGMMVTCSKDRSIAVWDMASPTDITLRRVLVGHRAAVNVVDFDDKYIVSASGDRTIKVWNTSTCEFVRTLNGHKRGIACLQYRDRLVVSGSSDNTIR
;
A
#
# COMPACT_ATOMS: atom_id res chain seq x y z
N PRO A 1 -33.93 -20.24 -10.80
CA PRO A 1 -34.91 -19.15 -10.65
C PRO A 1 -35.58 -18.81 -11.99
N PRO A 2 -36.87 -18.48 -12.03
CA PRO A 2 -37.56 -18.12 -13.28
C PRO A 2 -37.15 -16.73 -13.78
N ASN A 3 -37.34 -16.43 -15.07
CA ASN A 3 -37.04 -15.11 -15.66
C ASN A 3 -37.77 -13.96 -14.90
N SER A 4 -38.99 -14.20 -14.44
CA SER A 4 -39.77 -13.25 -13.63
C SER A 4 -39.04 -12.79 -12.36
N PHE A 5 -38.21 -13.63 -11.75
CA PHE A 5 -37.38 -13.27 -10.60
C PHE A 5 -36.38 -12.18 -10.97
N TYR A 6 -35.63 -12.35 -12.07
CA TYR A 6 -34.61 -11.38 -12.50
C TYR A 6 -35.24 -10.07 -12.96
N ARG A 7 -36.41 -10.14 -13.61
CA ARG A 7 -37.19 -8.95 -13.99
C ARG A 7 -37.64 -8.13 -12.77
N ALA A 8 -37.98 -8.80 -11.67
CA ALA A 8 -38.35 -8.13 -10.41
C ALA A 8 -37.11 -7.70 -9.58
N LEU A 9 -35.97 -8.38 -9.75
CA LEU A 9 -34.73 -8.08 -9.04
C LEU A 9 -34.02 -6.84 -9.61
N TYR A 10 -34.00 -6.67 -10.93
CA TYR A 10 -33.30 -5.58 -11.59
C TYR A 10 -33.65 -4.18 -11.04
N PRO A 11 -34.93 -3.76 -10.93
CA PRO A 11 -35.25 -2.44 -10.38
C PRO A 11 -34.84 -2.28 -8.91
N LYS A 12 -34.81 -3.37 -8.12
CA LYS A 12 -34.33 -3.32 -6.73
C LYS A 12 -32.83 -3.03 -6.68
N ILE A 13 -32.04 -3.68 -7.53
CA ILE A 13 -30.59 -3.45 -7.62
C ILE A 13 -30.31 -2.00 -8.02
N ILE A 14 -31.05 -1.44 -8.98
CA ILE A 14 -30.88 -0.03 -9.38
C ILE A 14 -31.21 0.91 -8.20
N GLN A 15 -32.31 0.68 -7.50
CA GLN A 15 -32.68 1.46 -6.31
C GLN A 15 -31.61 1.37 -5.21
N ASP A 16 -31.02 0.19 -5.01
CA ASP A 16 -29.96 -0.02 -4.03
C ASP A 16 -28.69 0.75 -4.42
N ILE A 17 -28.30 0.74 -5.70
CA ILE A 17 -27.15 1.52 -6.21
C ILE A 17 -27.37 3.02 -5.98
N GLU A 18 -28.54 3.55 -6.36
CA GLU A 18 -28.89 4.97 -6.16
C GLU A 18 -28.88 5.35 -4.68
N THR A 19 -29.36 4.46 -3.82
CA THR A 19 -29.35 4.66 -2.37
C THR A 19 -27.92 4.71 -1.83
N ILE A 20 -27.04 3.83 -2.29
CA ILE A 20 -25.62 3.84 -1.94
C ILE A 20 -24.97 5.15 -2.39
N GLU A 21 -25.20 5.60 -3.62
CA GLU A 21 -24.68 6.88 -4.12
C GLU A 21 -25.18 8.07 -3.28
N SER A 22 -26.47 8.08 -2.94
CA SER A 22 -27.06 9.10 -2.08
C SER A 22 -26.41 9.10 -0.70
N ASN A 23 -26.11 7.92 -0.14
CA ASN A 23 -25.41 7.80 1.13
C ASN A 23 -24.01 8.42 1.07
N TRP A 24 -23.25 8.18 0.00
CA TRP A 24 -21.95 8.81 -0.22
C TRP A 24 -22.03 10.32 -0.36
N ARG A 25 -22.98 10.84 -1.15
CA ARG A 25 -23.16 12.30 -1.35
C ARG A 25 -23.61 13.02 -0.08
N CYS A 26 -24.41 12.36 0.76
CA CYS A 26 -24.95 12.93 1.99
C CYS A 26 -24.12 12.59 3.24
N GLY A 27 -23.04 11.82 3.11
CA GLY A 27 -22.22 11.38 4.24
C GLY A 27 -22.95 10.44 5.22
N ARG A 28 -23.98 9.72 4.77
CA ARG A 28 -24.69 8.72 5.60
C ARG A 28 -23.88 7.43 5.67
N HIS A 29 -23.37 7.09 6.85
CA HIS A 29 -22.52 5.92 7.04
C HIS A 29 -22.67 5.32 8.44
N SER A 30 -22.33 4.05 8.57
CA SER A 30 -22.16 3.38 9.87
C SER A 30 -20.68 3.38 10.23
N LEU A 31 -20.35 3.91 11.41
CA LEU A 31 -18.97 4.02 11.87
C LEU A 31 -18.64 2.91 12.88
N GLN A 32 -17.65 2.09 12.55
CA GLN A 32 -17.05 1.13 13.47
C GLN A 32 -15.65 1.58 13.87
N ARG A 33 -15.35 1.61 15.17
CA ARG A 33 -14.03 2.00 15.70
C ARG A 33 -13.28 0.80 16.24
N ILE A 34 -12.08 0.58 15.73
CA ILE A 34 -11.18 -0.49 16.15
C ILE A 34 -10.08 0.11 17.04
N HIS A 35 -9.99 -0.37 18.28
CA HIS A 35 -8.92 0.03 19.19
C HIS A 35 -7.76 -0.97 19.10
N CYS A 36 -6.64 -0.54 18.53
CA CYS A 36 -5.48 -1.41 18.33
C CYS A 36 -4.71 -1.75 19.61
N ARG A 37 -5.03 -1.12 20.76
CA ARG A 37 -4.40 -1.37 22.08
C ARG A 37 -2.86 -1.46 21.99
N SER A 38 -2.21 -0.40 21.53
CA SER A 38 -0.74 -0.30 21.61
C SER A 38 -0.36 0.29 22.96
N GLU A 39 0.57 -0.38 23.66
CA GLU A 39 0.93 -0.08 25.06
C GLU A 39 1.87 1.12 25.18
N THR A 40 2.81 1.27 24.24
CA THR A 40 3.94 2.21 24.36
C THR A 40 3.93 3.30 23.31
N SER A 41 3.43 3.04 22.09
CA SER A 41 3.50 3.98 20.97
C SER A 41 2.25 3.95 20.10
N LYS A 42 1.41 4.99 20.24
CA LYS A 42 0.15 5.09 19.51
C LYS A 42 0.40 5.51 18.06
N GLY A 43 -0.10 4.73 17.11
CA GLY A 43 -0.11 5.07 15.68
C GLY A 43 -0.27 3.84 14.80
N VAL A 44 -1.09 3.96 13.75
CA VAL A 44 -1.19 3.01 12.64
C VAL A 44 -0.68 3.74 11.41
N TYR A 45 0.39 3.25 10.81
CA TYR A 45 1.03 3.92 9.66
C TYR A 45 0.45 3.47 8.33
N CYS A 46 0.14 2.18 8.22
CA CYS A 46 -0.40 1.59 7.01
C CYS A 46 -1.46 0.55 7.36
N LEU A 47 -2.41 0.38 6.46
CA LEU A 47 -3.42 -0.66 6.55
C LEU A 47 -3.78 -1.17 5.16
N GLN A 48 -4.21 -2.42 5.10
CA GLN A 48 -4.82 -3.02 3.94
C GLN A 48 -5.94 -3.96 4.40
N TYR A 49 -6.99 -4.10 3.60
CA TYR A 49 -8.11 -4.95 3.94
C TYR A 49 -8.65 -5.69 2.72
N ASP A 50 -9.31 -6.80 3.00
CA ASP A 50 -10.20 -7.54 2.11
C ASP A 50 -11.51 -7.84 2.85
N ASP A 51 -12.40 -8.66 2.28
CA ASP A 51 -13.68 -9.00 2.91
C ASP A 51 -13.51 -9.82 4.20
N GLN A 52 -12.37 -10.47 4.39
CA GLN A 52 -12.09 -11.38 5.51
C GLN A 52 -11.29 -10.72 6.63
N LYS A 53 -10.37 -9.81 6.33
CA LYS A 53 -9.41 -9.28 7.30
C LYS A 53 -8.93 -7.87 7.01
N ILE A 54 -8.43 -7.23 8.07
CA ILE A 54 -7.66 -5.99 8.04
C ILE A 54 -6.25 -6.30 8.57
N VAL A 55 -5.23 -5.97 7.79
CA VAL A 55 -3.83 -6.00 8.18
C VAL A 55 -3.37 -4.58 8.46
N SER A 56 -2.73 -4.34 9.60
CA SER A 56 -2.30 -3.01 10.02
C SER A 56 -0.86 -3.04 10.53
N GLY A 57 -0.05 -2.07 10.10
CA GLY A 57 1.31 -1.85 10.58
C GLY A 57 1.34 -0.72 11.62
N LEU A 58 1.79 -1.03 12.82
CA LEU A 58 1.75 -0.13 13.96
C LEU A 58 3.13 0.50 14.25
N ARG A 59 3.10 1.62 14.99
CA ARG A 59 4.30 2.32 15.44
C ARG A 59 5.11 1.58 16.50
N ASP A 60 4.51 0.60 17.16
CA ASP A 60 5.18 -0.27 18.15
C ASP A 60 5.98 -1.42 17.51
N ASN A 61 6.26 -1.34 16.20
CA ASN A 61 6.94 -2.37 15.42
C ASN A 61 6.17 -3.70 15.34
N THR A 62 4.86 -3.70 15.57
CA THR A 62 4.01 -4.88 15.40
C THR A 62 3.11 -4.78 14.17
N ILE A 63 2.75 -5.95 13.64
CA ILE A 63 1.70 -6.12 12.64
C ILE A 63 0.51 -6.73 13.35
N LYS A 64 -0.68 -6.14 13.17
CA LYS A 64 -1.93 -6.71 13.66
C LYS A 64 -2.84 -7.07 12.51
N VAL A 65 -3.20 -8.34 12.44
CA VAL A 65 -4.21 -8.89 11.54
C VAL A 65 -5.50 -9.09 12.33
N ARG A 66 -6.62 -8.55 11.81
CA ARG A 66 -7.94 -8.68 12.42
C ARG A 66 -8.92 -9.26 11.41
N MET A 67 -9.59 -10.34 11.77
CA MET A 67 -10.67 -10.91 10.96
C MET A 67 -11.97 -10.08 11.08
N LEU A 68 -12.66 -9.88 9.97
CA LEU A 68 -13.90 -9.11 9.84
C LEU A 68 -15.16 -9.98 10.00
N HIS A 69 -15.09 -11.28 9.64
CA HIS A 69 -16.25 -12.17 9.63
C HIS A 69 -16.61 -12.80 10.98
N HIS A 70 -15.80 -12.61 12.02
CA HIS A 70 -16.09 -13.14 13.35
C HIS A 70 -16.32 -12.00 14.32
N GLY A 71 -17.59 -11.75 14.68
CA GLY A 71 -17.99 -10.83 15.74
C GLY A 71 -17.52 -11.21 17.15
N ILE A 72 -16.47 -12.02 17.30
CA ILE A 72 -15.95 -12.51 18.57
C ILE A 72 -14.42 -12.56 18.48
N LEU A 73 -13.76 -11.94 19.46
CA LEU A 73 -12.34 -12.11 19.75
C LEU A 73 -12.04 -13.60 19.92
N MET A 74 -11.24 -14.20 19.05
CA MET A 74 -10.35 -15.30 19.43
C MET A 74 -9.10 -15.30 18.54
N ALA A 75 -8.00 -15.59 19.21
CA ALA A 75 -6.67 -15.82 18.66
C ALA A 75 -6.64 -17.01 17.68
N TRP A 76 -5.77 -16.89 16.67
CA TRP A 76 -5.16 -17.92 15.83
C TRP A 76 -5.96 -19.20 15.53
N SER A 77 -6.43 -19.34 14.28
CA SER A 77 -6.27 -20.56 13.46
C SER A 77 -6.68 -20.28 12.01
N ALA A 78 -5.96 -20.91 11.09
CA ALA A 78 -5.90 -20.69 9.64
C ALA A 78 -7.16 -21.11 8.88
N TYR A 79 -7.54 -20.37 7.82
CA TYR A 79 -8.08 -20.87 6.52
C TYR A 79 -7.99 -19.74 5.46
N ALA A 80 -7.66 -20.12 4.20
CA ALA A 80 -7.26 -19.29 3.04
C ALA A 80 -8.47 -18.66 2.25
N ILE A 81 -8.39 -17.77 1.22
CA ILE A 81 -7.66 -17.76 -0.08
C ILE A 81 -7.83 -16.37 -0.78
N ASN A 82 -6.78 -15.90 -1.48
CA ASN A 82 -6.63 -14.80 -2.50
C ASN A 82 -6.95 -13.34 -2.08
N ASN A 83 -6.06 -12.34 -2.19
CA ASN A 83 -5.06 -12.09 -3.25
C ASN A 83 -3.80 -11.35 -2.74
N ILE A 84 -3.46 -11.47 -1.45
CA ILE A 84 -2.14 -11.09 -0.91
C ILE A 84 -1.73 -12.11 0.14
N ASN A 85 -0.88 -13.06 -0.27
CA ASN A 85 -0.33 -14.08 0.62
C ASN A 85 0.85 -13.58 1.46
N TYR A 86 1.36 -12.38 1.16
CA TYR A 86 2.60 -11.86 1.75
C TYR A 86 2.45 -10.42 2.17
N LEU A 87 2.85 -10.13 3.40
CA LEU A 87 2.98 -8.76 3.87
C LEU A 87 4.44 -8.34 3.75
N PHE A 88 4.68 -7.32 2.95
CA PHE A 88 5.95 -6.60 2.93
C PHE A 88 5.80 -5.41 3.85
N LEU A 89 6.67 -5.30 4.83
CA LEU A 89 6.63 -4.16 5.73
C LEU A 89 8.02 -3.60 5.96
N SER A 90 8.07 -2.27 5.87
CA SER A 90 9.15 -1.46 6.39
C SER A 90 8.74 -0.87 7.73
N LEU A 91 9.22 -1.46 8.82
CA LEU A 91 9.05 -0.92 10.16
C LEU A 91 10.34 -0.20 10.55
N SER A 92 10.49 1.08 10.20
CA SER A 92 11.48 1.90 10.89
C SER A 92 11.23 3.40 10.80
N HIS A 93 11.27 4.05 11.96
CA HIS A 93 11.59 5.47 12.10
C HIS A 93 13.02 5.68 12.62
N SER A 94 13.76 4.61 12.95
CA SER A 94 15.15 4.64 13.40
C SER A 94 16.08 4.01 12.37
N ALA A 95 17.31 4.54 12.25
CA ALA A 95 18.34 4.08 11.31
C ALA A 95 18.78 2.62 11.53
N GLU A 96 18.41 2.01 12.67
CA GLU A 96 18.84 0.66 13.06
C GLU A 96 18.01 -0.47 12.41
N ASN A 97 16.88 -0.16 11.76
CA ASN A 97 15.99 -1.17 11.15
C ASN A 97 15.51 -0.79 9.74
N SER A 98 16.41 -0.36 8.85
CA SER A 98 16.13 -0.04 7.43
C SER A 98 15.73 -1.24 6.54
N LEU A 99 15.15 -2.28 7.15
CA LEU A 99 14.89 -3.59 6.58
C LEU A 99 13.48 -3.69 6.01
N CYS A 100 13.34 -4.38 4.88
CA CYS A 100 12.03 -4.89 4.44
C CYS A 100 11.92 -6.36 4.83
N ARG A 101 10.85 -6.72 5.54
CA ARG A 101 10.58 -8.12 5.90
C ARG A 101 9.41 -8.66 5.11
N VAL A 102 9.50 -9.95 4.78
CA VAL A 102 8.45 -10.71 4.10
C VAL A 102 7.89 -11.72 5.07
N TRP A 103 6.57 -11.68 5.25
CA TRP A 103 5.86 -12.55 6.18
C TRP A 103 4.82 -13.39 5.45
N ASP A 104 4.68 -14.66 5.85
CA ASP A 104 3.51 -15.45 5.51
C ASP A 104 2.31 -14.96 6.31
N VAL A 105 1.24 -14.53 5.63
CA VAL A 105 0.07 -13.95 6.32
C VAL A 105 -0.76 -15.02 7.05
N ASN A 106 -0.66 -16.29 6.67
CA ASN A 106 -1.42 -17.39 7.26
C ASN A 106 -0.69 -18.00 8.45
N ALA A 107 0.61 -18.27 8.31
CA ALA A 107 1.43 -18.85 9.36
C ALA A 107 1.99 -17.79 10.33
N GLY A 108 2.07 -16.53 9.91
CA GLY A 108 2.72 -15.46 10.67
C GLY A 108 4.24 -15.60 10.75
N GLU A 109 4.83 -16.47 9.93
CA GLU A 109 6.27 -16.74 9.91
C GLU A 109 7.00 -15.73 9.02
N MET A 110 8.20 -15.32 9.46
CA MET A 110 9.09 -14.49 8.66
C MET A 110 9.78 -15.36 7.61
N LEU A 111 9.54 -15.06 6.34
CA LEU A 111 10.09 -15.82 5.21
C LEU A 111 11.42 -15.25 4.72
N ASN A 112 11.57 -13.91 4.74
CA ASN A 112 12.75 -13.25 4.19
C ASN A 112 12.99 -11.87 4.81
N THR A 113 14.24 -11.41 4.77
CA THR A 113 14.66 -10.06 5.18
C THR A 113 15.55 -9.46 4.11
N LEU A 114 15.11 -8.33 3.54
CA LEU A 114 15.84 -7.58 2.52
C LEU A 114 16.67 -6.49 3.19
N ILE A 115 17.98 -6.57 2.98
CA ILE A 115 18.96 -5.63 3.50
C ILE A 115 19.54 -4.86 2.31
N HIS A 116 19.17 -3.58 2.17
CA HIS A 116 19.71 -2.73 1.10
C HIS A 116 19.68 -1.25 1.45
N HIS A 117 18.51 -0.72 1.81
CA HIS A 117 18.35 0.70 2.11
C HIS A 117 19.17 1.12 3.34
N CYS A 118 19.77 2.31 3.27
CA CYS A 118 20.60 2.84 4.35
C CYS A 118 19.79 3.63 5.39
N GLU A 119 18.57 4.02 5.05
CA GLU A 119 17.62 4.68 5.95
C GLU A 119 16.22 4.04 5.84
N ALA A 120 15.31 4.50 6.70
CA ALA A 120 13.93 4.07 6.76
C ALA A 120 13.27 3.95 5.37
N VAL A 121 12.73 2.75 5.09
CA VAL A 121 11.91 2.51 3.90
C VAL A 121 10.51 3.07 4.15
N LEU A 122 10.08 4.00 3.30
CA LEU A 122 8.89 4.82 3.51
C LEU A 122 7.66 4.24 2.82
N HIS A 123 7.84 3.61 1.66
CA HIS A 123 6.76 2.98 0.92
C HIS A 123 7.28 1.82 0.09
N LEU A 124 6.38 0.90 -0.23
CA LEU A 124 6.63 -0.19 -1.13
C LEU A 124 5.35 -0.55 -1.88
N ARG A 125 5.53 -1.12 -3.06
CA ARG A 125 4.46 -1.72 -3.85
C ARG A 125 5.01 -3.00 -4.46
N PHE A 126 4.18 -4.02 -4.59
CA PHE A 126 4.52 -5.22 -5.33
C PHE A 126 3.34 -5.62 -6.20
N ASN A 127 3.63 -6.21 -7.35
CA ASN A 127 2.66 -6.71 -8.31
C ASN A 127 3.37 -7.62 -9.31
N ASN A 128 2.70 -8.69 -9.76
CA ASN A 128 3.15 -9.56 -10.85
C ASN A 128 4.63 -10.01 -10.77
N GLY A 129 5.13 -10.37 -9.58
CA GLY A 129 6.52 -10.83 -9.42
C GLY A 129 7.57 -9.72 -9.48
N MET A 130 7.17 -8.45 -9.38
CA MET A 130 8.08 -7.32 -9.19
C MET A 130 7.69 -6.56 -7.92
N MET A 131 8.69 -6.02 -7.23
CA MET A 131 8.49 -5.12 -6.10
C MET A 131 9.33 -3.86 -6.28
N VAL A 132 8.80 -2.73 -5.81
CA VAL A 132 9.49 -1.45 -5.78
C VAL A 132 9.40 -0.89 -4.37
N THR A 133 10.56 -0.56 -3.79
CA THR A 133 10.68 0.05 -2.46
C THR A 133 11.30 1.44 -2.60
N CYS A 134 10.93 2.37 -1.72
CA CYS A 134 11.54 3.69 -1.68
C CYS A 134 11.87 4.11 -0.24
N SER A 135 12.94 4.89 -0.09
CA SER A 135 13.50 5.19 1.24
C SER A 135 13.80 6.68 1.43
N LYS A 136 13.97 7.03 2.71
CA LYS A 136 14.50 8.30 3.16
C LYS A 136 15.93 8.55 2.67
N ASP A 137 16.67 7.49 2.32
CA ASP A 137 18.01 7.56 1.72
C ASP A 137 18.02 8.18 0.29
N ARG A 138 16.83 8.51 -0.24
CA ARG A 138 16.56 9.16 -1.54
C ARG A 138 16.65 8.21 -2.73
N SER A 139 16.78 6.92 -2.49
CA SER A 139 16.80 5.88 -3.51
C SER A 139 15.46 5.16 -3.65
N ILE A 140 15.29 4.54 -4.81
CA ILE A 140 14.21 3.59 -5.10
C ILE A 140 14.88 2.30 -5.53
N ALA A 141 14.52 1.17 -4.92
CA ALA A 141 15.03 -0.13 -5.31
C ALA A 141 13.92 -0.93 -6.02
N VAL A 142 14.27 -1.52 -7.16
CA VAL A 142 13.41 -2.41 -7.96
C VAL A 142 13.92 -3.82 -7.76
N TRP A 143 13.00 -4.73 -7.46
CA TRP A 143 13.27 -6.10 -7.06
C TRP A 143 12.50 -7.06 -7.96
N ASP A 144 13.18 -8.12 -8.41
CA ASP A 144 12.54 -9.26 -9.06
C ASP A 144 12.20 -10.31 -7.99
N MET A 145 10.95 -10.75 -7.98
CA MET A 145 10.34 -11.61 -6.97
C MET A 145 9.94 -12.93 -7.62
N ALA A 146 10.88 -13.88 -7.73
CA ALA A 146 10.57 -15.22 -8.22
C ALA A 146 9.76 -16.03 -7.19
N SER A 147 10.09 -15.86 -5.91
CA SER A 147 9.35 -16.45 -4.78
C SER A 147 9.51 -15.58 -3.52
N PRO A 148 8.78 -15.85 -2.42
CA PRO A 148 8.92 -15.08 -1.18
C PRO A 148 10.31 -15.16 -0.56
N THR A 149 11.03 -16.27 -0.80
CA THR A 149 12.38 -16.50 -0.31
C THR A 149 13.46 -16.12 -1.33
N ASP A 150 13.09 -15.99 -2.61
CA ASP A 150 13.99 -15.62 -3.71
C ASP A 150 13.63 -14.26 -4.29
N ILE A 151 14.28 -13.24 -3.73
CA ILE A 151 14.07 -11.83 -4.04
C ILE A 151 15.41 -11.22 -4.36
N THR A 152 15.57 -10.72 -5.57
CA THR A 152 16.85 -10.18 -6.04
C THR A 152 16.71 -8.70 -6.41
N LEU A 153 17.74 -7.91 -6.08
CA LEU A 153 17.79 -6.51 -6.45
C LEU A 153 18.09 -6.39 -7.95
N ARG A 154 17.14 -5.87 -8.71
CA ARG A 154 17.28 -5.66 -10.16
C ARG A 154 17.99 -4.35 -10.48
N ARG A 155 17.55 -3.24 -9.87
CA ARG A 155 18.14 -1.91 -10.09
C ARG A 155 17.86 -0.96 -8.94
N VAL A 156 18.78 -0.02 -8.71
CA VAL A 156 18.59 1.16 -7.88
C VAL A 156 18.36 2.37 -8.77
N LEU A 157 17.24 3.07 -8.60
CA LEU A 157 16.93 4.33 -9.27
C LEU A 157 17.34 5.48 -8.36
N VAL A 158 18.23 6.32 -8.88
CA VAL A 158 18.74 7.50 -8.18
C VAL A 158 18.40 8.73 -9.01
N GLY A 159 17.93 9.78 -8.34
CA GLY A 159 17.62 11.05 -9.01
C GLY A 159 16.83 12.04 -8.16
N HIS A 160 16.16 11.58 -7.11
CA HIS A 160 15.52 12.46 -6.13
C HIS A 160 16.56 13.15 -5.24
N ARG A 161 16.25 14.39 -4.83
CA ARG A 161 17.14 15.22 -4.00
C ARG A 161 16.80 15.19 -2.51
N ALA A 162 15.66 14.61 -2.16
CA ALA A 162 15.20 14.41 -0.79
C ALA A 162 14.48 13.06 -0.68
N ALA A 163 14.03 12.71 0.53
CA ALA A 163 13.36 11.44 0.83
C ALA A 163 12.27 11.11 -0.18
N VAL A 164 12.22 9.86 -0.64
CA VAL A 164 11.16 9.38 -1.54
C VAL A 164 10.05 8.81 -0.67
N ASN A 165 8.96 9.56 -0.57
CA ASN A 165 7.90 9.29 0.39
C ASN A 165 6.94 8.20 -0.10
N VAL A 166 6.65 8.16 -1.40
CA VAL A 166 5.72 7.20 -2.00
C VAL A 166 6.22 6.75 -3.37
N VAL A 167 5.97 5.48 -3.66
CA VAL A 167 6.19 4.87 -4.98
C VAL A 167 4.99 4.00 -5.36
N ASP A 168 4.60 4.08 -6.62
CA ASP A 168 3.56 3.24 -7.22
C ASP A 168 4.00 2.82 -8.64
N PHE A 169 3.46 1.73 -9.18
CA PHE A 169 3.85 1.29 -10.51
C PHE A 169 2.79 0.42 -11.18
N ASP A 170 2.88 0.36 -12.51
CA ASP A 170 2.22 -0.62 -13.36
C ASP A 170 3.23 -1.23 -14.34
N ASP A 171 2.74 -2.00 -15.31
CA ASP A 171 3.57 -2.67 -16.31
C ASP A 171 4.38 -1.68 -17.19
N LYS A 172 3.99 -0.40 -17.23
CA LYS A 172 4.58 0.61 -18.10
C LYS A 172 5.51 1.56 -17.36
N TYR A 173 5.08 2.09 -16.23
CA TYR A 173 5.80 3.09 -15.48
C TYR A 173 5.88 2.82 -13.98
N ILE A 174 7.03 3.18 -13.41
CA ILE A 174 7.23 3.39 -11.98
C ILE A 174 7.11 4.89 -11.74
N VAL A 175 6.31 5.28 -10.76
CA VAL A 175 6.03 6.68 -10.40
C VAL A 175 6.44 6.90 -8.95
N SER A 176 7.37 7.83 -8.71
CA SER A 176 7.90 8.13 -7.39
C SER A 176 7.70 9.58 -7.00
N ALA A 177 7.30 9.84 -5.76
CA ALA A 177 7.07 11.17 -5.23
C ALA A 177 7.96 11.46 -4.02
N SER A 178 8.52 12.67 -3.97
CA SER A 178 9.55 13.03 -2.99
C SER A 178 9.29 14.34 -2.26
N GLY A 179 9.96 14.48 -1.12
CA GLY A 179 10.13 15.75 -0.41
C GLY A 179 10.81 16.84 -1.26
N ASP A 180 11.46 16.47 -2.38
CA ASP A 180 12.07 17.43 -3.31
C ASP A 180 11.05 18.22 -4.16
N ARG A 181 9.75 17.96 -3.94
CA ARG A 181 8.59 18.61 -4.58
C ARG A 181 8.30 18.11 -5.99
N THR A 182 8.93 17.01 -6.39
CA THR A 182 8.79 16.45 -7.73
C THR A 182 8.24 15.04 -7.70
N ILE A 183 7.56 14.69 -8.80
CA ILE A 183 7.23 13.30 -9.13
C ILE A 183 8.15 12.89 -10.28
N LYS A 184 8.80 11.74 -10.18
CA LYS A 184 9.61 11.18 -11.26
C LYS A 184 8.93 9.95 -11.83
N VAL A 185 8.97 9.84 -13.15
CA VAL A 185 8.44 8.72 -13.91
C VAL A 185 9.61 7.97 -14.51
N TRP A 186 9.62 6.67 -14.32
CA TRP A 186 10.63 5.74 -14.81
C TRP A 186 9.93 4.66 -15.62
N ASN A 187 10.58 4.12 -16.65
CA ASN A 187 10.03 3.02 -17.42
C ASN A 187 10.18 1.71 -16.64
N THR A 188 9.11 0.93 -16.48
CA THR A 188 9.14 -0.30 -15.67
C THR A 188 10.10 -1.36 -16.25
N SER A 189 10.07 -1.57 -17.57
CA SER A 189 10.86 -2.62 -18.22
C SER A 189 12.36 -2.30 -18.26
N THR A 190 12.71 -1.06 -18.56
CA THR A 190 14.12 -0.64 -18.73
C THR A 190 14.68 -0.01 -17.47
N CYS A 191 13.84 0.39 -16.51
CA CYS A 191 14.19 1.15 -15.31
C CYS A 191 14.95 2.46 -15.63
N GLU A 192 14.68 3.07 -16.77
CA GLU A 192 15.25 4.34 -17.19
C GLU A 192 14.35 5.52 -16.83
N PHE A 193 14.95 6.67 -16.57
CA PHE A 193 14.22 7.90 -16.30
C PHE A 193 13.49 8.39 -17.56
N VAL A 194 12.20 8.72 -17.41
CA VAL A 194 11.35 9.19 -18.51
C VAL A 194 11.10 10.69 -18.42
N ARG A 195 10.61 11.16 -17.26
CA ARG A 195 10.28 12.59 -17.06
C ARG A 195 10.12 12.94 -15.59
N THR A 196 10.12 14.24 -15.31
CA THR A 196 9.77 14.81 -14.01
C THR A 196 8.48 15.63 -14.14
N LEU A 197 7.50 15.38 -13.28
CA LEU A 197 6.31 16.20 -13.12
C LEU A 197 6.59 17.22 -12.01
N ASN A 198 6.52 18.49 -12.37
CA ASN A 198 6.71 19.61 -11.47
C ASN A 198 5.39 20.33 -11.23
N GLY A 199 5.29 21.02 -10.10
CA GLY A 199 4.23 21.99 -9.88
C GLY A 199 3.85 22.18 -8.41
N HIS A 200 4.02 21.16 -7.57
CA HIS A 200 3.83 21.30 -6.13
C HIS A 200 4.83 22.30 -5.53
N LYS A 201 4.37 23.08 -4.55
CA LYS A 201 5.19 24.11 -3.89
C LYS A 201 5.98 23.56 -2.71
N ARG A 202 5.57 22.41 -2.16
CA ARG A 202 6.18 21.71 -1.03
C ARG A 202 6.25 20.20 -1.28
N GLY A 203 6.90 19.47 -0.37
CA GLY A 203 7.13 18.04 -0.50
C GLY A 203 5.83 17.25 -0.71
N ILE A 204 5.90 16.18 -1.48
CA ILE A 204 4.74 15.34 -1.80
C ILE A 204 4.66 14.23 -0.76
N ALA A 205 3.51 14.08 -0.11
CA ALA A 205 3.31 13.17 1.00
C ALA A 205 2.61 11.86 0.58
N CYS A 206 1.70 11.93 -0.39
CA CYS A 206 1.01 10.76 -0.92
C CYS A 206 0.84 10.82 -2.44
N LEU A 207 0.75 9.66 -3.07
CA LEU A 207 0.56 9.50 -4.51
C LEU A 207 -0.18 8.20 -4.80
N GLN A 208 -1.04 8.20 -5.82
CA GLN A 208 -1.59 7.00 -6.44
C GLN A 208 -1.49 7.11 -7.96
N TYR A 209 -1.10 6.03 -8.62
CA TYR A 209 -0.98 5.95 -10.07
C TYR A 209 -1.82 4.79 -10.60
N ARG A 210 -2.64 5.06 -11.61
CA ARG A 210 -3.38 4.03 -12.34
C ARG A 210 -3.67 4.47 -13.76
N ASP A 211 -3.42 3.58 -14.72
CA ASP A 211 -3.62 3.76 -16.16
C ASP A 211 -2.84 4.94 -16.74
N ARG A 212 -3.40 6.15 -16.69
CA ARG A 212 -2.77 7.39 -17.16
C ARG A 212 -2.88 8.52 -16.14
N LEU A 213 -3.52 8.28 -15.01
CA LEU A 213 -3.79 9.27 -13.99
C LEU A 213 -2.83 9.07 -12.83
N VAL A 214 -2.19 10.18 -12.46
CA VAL A 214 -1.42 10.30 -11.22
C VAL A 214 -2.16 11.31 -10.38
N VAL A 215 -2.52 10.93 -9.15
CA VAL A 215 -3.11 11.82 -8.16
C VAL A 215 -2.12 11.96 -7.01
N SER A 216 -1.75 13.18 -6.64
CA SER A 216 -0.74 13.44 -5.62
C SER A 216 -1.18 14.50 -4.60
N GLY A 217 -0.91 14.24 -3.33
CA GLY A 217 -1.15 15.17 -2.21
C GLY A 217 0.15 15.70 -1.62
N SER A 218 0.23 17.02 -1.43
CA SER A 218 1.44 17.70 -0.98
C SER A 218 1.24 18.48 0.32
N SER A 219 2.34 18.74 1.03
CA SER A 219 2.39 19.65 2.18
C SER A 219 2.11 21.12 1.83
N ASP A 220 1.85 21.43 0.54
CA ASP A 220 1.29 22.71 0.09
C ASP A 220 -0.24 22.79 0.23
N ASN A 221 -0.85 21.77 0.83
CA ASN A 221 -2.29 21.62 1.06
C ASN A 221 -3.11 21.46 -0.22
N THR A 222 -2.49 21.06 -1.34
CA THR A 222 -3.18 20.81 -2.61
C THR A 222 -3.10 19.35 -3.02
N ILE A 223 -4.14 18.91 -3.74
CA ILE A 223 -4.17 17.67 -4.53
C ILE A 223 -4.03 18.06 -6.00
N ARG A 224 -3.24 17.31 -6.77
CA ARG A 224 -3.08 17.47 -8.21
C ARG A 224 -3.25 16.14 -8.93
#